data_AF-A0A060LQH1-F1
#
_entry.id   AF-A0A060LQH1-F1
#
_cell.length_a   1.000
_cell.length_b   1.000
_cell.length_c   1.000
_cell.angle_alpha   90.00
_cell.angle_beta   90.00
_cell.angle_gamma   90.00
#
_symmetry.space_group_name_H-M   'P 1'
#
loop_
_entity.id
_entity.type
_entity.pdbx_description
1 polymer ?
#
loop_
_entity_poly.entity_id
_entity_poly.type
_entity_poly.pdbx_seq_one_letter_code
_entity_poly.pdbx_strand_id
1 'polypeptide(L)' 'MNGSLIIGMLVGIVLGFIAAGSLGALIGLCAGILFHIANGLDSLNQFIKEKEKRSE' A
#
# COMPACT_ATOMS: atom_id res chain seq x y z
N MET A 1 -13.29 -2.59 -2.38
CA MET A 1 -13.28 -2.08 -0.98
C MET A 1 -12.13 -1.11 -0.83
N ASN A 2 -12.35 0.18 -1.10
CA ASN A 2 -11.27 1.19 -1.15
C ASN A 2 -11.03 1.87 0.21
N GLY A 3 -11.88 1.60 1.21
CA GLY A 3 -11.81 2.24 2.52
C GLY A 3 -10.53 1.90 3.31
N SER A 4 -10.06 0.65 3.24
CA SER A 4 -8.84 0.22 3.95
C SER A 4 -7.59 0.97 3.50
N LEU A 5 -7.55 1.37 2.24
CA LEU A 5 -6.42 2.08 1.63
C LEU A 5 -6.37 3.53 2.12
N ILE A 6 -7.53 4.20 2.11
CA ILE A 6 -7.68 5.57 2.62
C ILE A 6 -7.33 5.60 4.12
N ILE A 7 -7.78 4.60 4.88
CA ILE A 7 -7.45 4.50 6.31
C ILE A 7 -5.94 4.29 6.51
N GLY A 8 -5.31 3.40 5.75
CA GLY A 8 -3.86 3.17 5.84
C GLY A 8 -3.04 4.41 5.50
N MET A 9 -3.44 5.18 4.49
CA MET A 9 -2.81 6.46 4.16
C MET A 9 -2.99 7.50 5.26
N LEU A 10 -4.21 7.67 5.78
CA LEU A 10 -4.48 8.61 6.87
C LEU A 10 -3.70 8.26 8.13
N VAL A 11 -3.63 6.98 8.49
CA VAL A 11 -2.84 6.52 9.63
C VAL A 11 -1.35 6.78 9.41
N GLY A 12 -0.82 6.50 8.22
CA GLY A 12 0.58 6.80 7.87
C GLY A 12 0.91 8.28 7.96
N ILE A 13 0.03 9.15 7.42
CA ILE A 13 0.16 10.61 7.48
C ILE A 13 0.16 11.10 8.93
N VAL A 14 -0.79 10.66 9.74
CA VAL A 14 -0.94 11.11 11.14
C VAL A 14 0.23 10.64 11.99
N LEU A 15 0.62 9.37 11.90
CA LEU A 15 1.76 8.82 12.63
C LEU A 15 3.07 9.48 12.21
N GLY A 16 3.25 9.69 10.91
CA GLY A 16 4.39 10.42 10.37
C GLY A 16 4.43 11.86 10.88
N PHE A 17 3.29 12.54 10.89
CA PHE A 17 3.18 13.92 11.40
C PHE A 17 3.58 14.02 12.88
N ILE A 18 3.11 13.09 13.71
CA ILE A 18 3.44 13.05 15.13
C ILE A 18 4.94 12.77 15.33
N ALA A 19 5.53 11.87 14.55
CA ALA A 19 6.92 11.44 14.72
C ALA A 19 7.96 12.45 14.21
N ALA A 20 7.70 13.12 13.09
CA ALA A 20 8.68 14.00 12.43
C ALA A 20 8.07 15.25 11.79
N GLY A 21 6.88 15.68 12.24
CA GLY A 21 6.21 16.87 11.73
C GLY A 21 5.81 16.76 10.26
N SER A 22 5.81 17.87 9.53
CA SER A 22 5.39 17.92 8.12
C SER A 22 6.17 16.96 7.21
N LEU A 23 7.47 16.76 7.48
CA LEU A 23 8.32 15.83 6.74
C LEU A 23 7.92 14.38 6.98
N GLY A 24 7.62 14.03 8.24
CA GLY A 24 7.13 12.70 8.57
C GLY A 24 5.76 12.41 7.96
N ALA A 25 4.86 13.39 7.89
CA ALA A 25 3.57 13.24 7.22
C ALA A 25 3.72 12.90 5.74
N LEU A 26 4.66 13.56 5.05
CA LEU A 26 4.96 13.29 3.65
C LEU A 26 5.55 11.88 3.46
N ILE A 27 6.47 11.47 4.34
CA ILE A 27 7.04 10.11 4.33
C ILE A 27 5.94 9.07 4.59
N GLY A 28 5.04 9.31 5.54
CA GLY A 28 3.92 8.44 5.87
C GLY A 28 2.93 8.28 4.71
N LEU A 29 2.64 9.37 3.98
CA LEU A 29 1.85 9.32 2.75
C LEU A 29 2.54 8.48 1.67
N CYS A 30 3.82 8.75 1.41
CA CYS A 30 4.61 8.01 0.41
C CYS A 30 4.68 6.52 0.74
N ALA A 31 4.89 6.17 2.02
CA ALA A 31 4.91 4.79 2.48
C ALA A 31 3.55 4.10 2.28
N GLY A 32 2.44 4.77 2.56
CA GLY A 32 1.10 4.25 2.33
C GLY A 32 0.80 3.97 0.85
N ILE A 33 1.24 4.87 -0.05
CA ILE A 33 1.12 4.68 -1.50
C ILE A 33 1.95 3.48 -1.97
N LEU A 34 3.22 3.40 -1.54
CA LEU A 34 4.11 2.30 -1.90
C LEU A 34 3.57 0.95 -1.44
N PHE A 35 3.05 0.88 -0.21
CA PHE A 35 2.44 -0.34 0.32
C PHE A 35 1.21 -0.77 -0.50
N HIS A 36 0.40 0.19 -0.94
CA HIS A 36 -0.75 -0.14 -1.79
C HIS A 36 -0.32 -0.72 -3.15
N ILE A 37 0.67 -0.09 -3.79
CA ILE A 37 1.21 -0.54 -5.07
C ILE A 37 1.81 -1.95 -4.92
N ALA A 38 2.60 -2.18 -3.87
CA ALA A 38 3.18 -3.49 -3.58
C ALA A 38 2.12 -4.59 -3.44
N ASN A 39 1.05 -4.36 -2.68
CA ASN A 39 -0.07 -5.31 -2.56
C ASN A 39 -0.78 -5.58 -3.90
N GLY A 40 -0.88 -4.57 -4.76
CA GLY A 40 -1.41 -4.71 -6.12
C GLY A 40 -0.52 -5.59 -7.00
N LEU A 41 0.80 -5.39 -6.92
CA LEU A 41 1.80 -6.22 -7.60
C LEU A 41 1.77 -7.67 -7.11
N ASP A 42 1.69 -7.91 -5.79
CA ASP A 42 1.56 -9.26 -5.24
C ASP A 42 0.29 -9.97 -5.71
N SER A 43 -0.83 -9.24 -5.76
CA SER A 43 -2.10 -9.77 -6.26
C SER A 43 -2.01 -10.14 -7.74
N LEU A 44 -1.35 -9.31 -8.55
CA LEU A 44 -1.13 -9.59 -9.97
C LEU A 44 -0.21 -10.80 -10.17
N ASN A 45 0.85 -10.91 -9.37
CA ASN A 45 1.78 -12.03 -9.41
C ASN A 45 1.08 -13.36 -9.06
N GLN A 46 0.24 -13.36 -8.03
CA GLN A 46 -0.61 -14.52 -7.69
C GLN A 46 -1.55 -14.90 -8.83
N PHE A 47 -2.19 -13.92 -9.46
CA PHE A 47 -3.09 -14.17 -10.59
C PHE A 47 -2.37 -14.81 -11.79
N ILE A 48 -1.17 -14.32 -12.14
CA ILE A 48 -0.37 -14.91 -13.22
C ILE A 48 -0.01 -16.35 -12.88
N LYS A 49 0.42 -16.61 -11.64
CA LYS A 49 0.77 -17.96 -11.18
C LYS A 49 -0.41 -18.93 -11.20
N GLU A 50 -1.61 -18.47 -10.84
CA GLU A 50 -2.83 -19.30 -10.96
C GLU A 50 -3.21 -19.58 -12.41
N LYS A 51 -3.00 -18.61 -13.32
CA LYS A 51 -3.25 -18.77 -14.75
C LYS A 51 -2.28 -19.76 -15.39
N GLU A 52 -1.00 -19.70 -15.03
CA GLU A 52 0.04 -20.63 -15.46
C GLU A 52 -0.32 -22.07 -15.05
N LYS A 53 -0.66 -22.27 -13.77
CA LYS A 53 -1.02 -23.59 -13.22
C LYS A 53 -2.32 -24.20 -13.80
N ARG A 54 -3.20 -23.38 -14.39
CA ARG A 54 -4.42 -23.86 -15.08
C ARG A 54 -4.21 -24.14 -16.56
N SER A 55 -3.05 -23.79 -17.10
CA SER A 55 -2.69 -24.05 -18.49
C SER A 55 -1.81 -25.31 -18.66
N GLU A 56 -1.34 -25.88 -17.55
CA GLU A 56 -0.72 -27.21 -17.44
C GLU A 56 -1.77 -28.28 -17.14
#